data_AF-A0A9N9LI80-F1
#
_entry.id   AF-A0A9N9LI80-F1
#
_cell.length_a   1.000
_cell.length_b   1.000
_cell.length_c   1.000
_cell.angle_alpha   90.00
_cell.angle_beta   90.00
_cell.angle_gamma   90.00
#
_symmetry.space_group_name_H-M   'P 1'
#
loop_
_entity.id
_entity.type
_entity.pdbx_description
1 polymer ?
#
loop_
_entity_poly.entity_id
_entity_poly.type
_entity_poly.pdbx_seq_one_letter_code
_entity_poly.pdbx_strand_id
1 'polypeptide(L)'
;MIHGNAIWRLHHDLVAMGTALGLHCYPGTPEFSIHSELTKRVSALLFKGDKEIALFTGRPPALTRHYQTCPLPLDISDAALLTGGDLLQREIDNLDGNWWNRDGRLHSATLIRNLLMVSIVHDEVMELFVANNGEQTIHKERVEALKGKTAEIYQSMPSFRNFDKEGLVASLNASEKWRVLVGAHLHLDYLRVHLDLERLSTERGYESKEKLHEIARELVEIIVFFWRERDRVLDKQYNYDFMIMSYGMPSTGILCAGLLKQTQYPSQVPPSMKLPTSEVVQNLSLMMGFLEWVRPHAGSYKLCQRMAKVIRRVLDRGFEPTLELMDT
;
A
#
# COMPACT_ATOMS: atom_id res chain seq x y z
N MET A 1 -12.77 2.35 -20.28
CA MET A 1 -11.68 3.32 -20.19
C MET A 1 -12.15 4.71 -19.72
N ILE A 2 -13.44 5.06 -19.89
CA ILE A 2 -13.95 6.42 -19.59
C ILE A 2 -14.08 6.73 -18.08
N HIS A 3 -14.36 5.75 -17.21
CA HIS A 3 -14.56 6.00 -15.77
C HIS A 3 -13.28 6.36 -14.98
N GLY A 4 -12.12 5.79 -15.34
CA GLY A 4 -10.86 6.08 -14.65
C GLY A 4 -10.33 7.51 -14.90
N ASN A 5 -10.62 8.07 -16.08
CA ASN A 5 -10.24 9.45 -16.40
C ASN A 5 -11.04 10.49 -15.62
N ALA A 6 -12.30 10.20 -15.26
CA ALA A 6 -13.13 11.12 -14.48
C ALA A 6 -12.63 11.24 -13.04
N ILE A 7 -12.34 10.11 -12.37
CA ILE A 7 -11.80 10.10 -10.99
C ILE A 7 -10.47 10.85 -10.93
N TRP A 8 -9.57 10.55 -11.87
CA TRP A 8 -8.28 11.23 -11.94
C TRP A 8 -8.45 12.75 -12.10
N ARG A 9 -9.30 13.20 -13.02
CA ARG A 9 -9.58 14.63 -13.23
C ARG A 9 -10.16 15.31 -11.98
N LEU A 10 -11.21 14.73 -11.40
CA LEU A 10 -11.85 15.29 -10.19
C LEU A 10 -10.88 15.37 -9.02
N HIS A 11 -9.98 14.39 -8.90
CA HIS A 11 -8.92 14.46 -7.89
C HIS A 11 -7.91 15.57 -8.16
N HIS A 12 -7.53 15.80 -9.42
CA HIS A 12 -6.64 16.92 -9.76
C HIS A 12 -7.30 18.26 -9.47
N ASP A 13 -8.61 18.40 -9.73
CA ASP A 13 -9.37 19.59 -9.36
C ASP A 13 -9.37 19.77 -7.82
N LEU A 14 -9.51 18.68 -7.05
CA LEU A 14 -9.44 18.70 -5.59
C LEU A 14 -8.05 19.13 -5.09
N VAL A 15 -6.96 18.62 -5.70
CA VAL A 15 -5.59 19.04 -5.37
C VAL A 15 -5.36 20.51 -5.71
N ALA A 16 -5.86 20.98 -6.85
CA ALA A 16 -5.81 22.40 -7.23
C ALA A 16 -6.54 23.30 -6.22
N MET A 17 -7.72 22.89 -5.75
CA MET A 17 -8.44 23.63 -4.72
C MET A 17 -7.69 23.62 -3.38
N GLY A 18 -7.18 22.46 -2.95
CA GLY A 18 -6.44 22.36 -1.68
C GLY A 18 -5.13 23.16 -1.68
N THR A 19 -4.44 23.21 -2.82
CA THR A 19 -3.26 24.06 -3.00
C THR A 19 -3.61 25.55 -3.03
N ALA A 20 -4.69 25.94 -3.71
CA ALA A 20 -5.20 27.31 -3.69
C ALA A 20 -5.61 27.80 -2.29
N LEU A 21 -6.14 26.90 -1.45
CA LEU A 21 -6.43 27.17 -0.04
C LEU A 21 -5.18 27.18 0.87
N GLY A 22 -4.00 26.88 0.33
CA GLY A 22 -2.76 26.85 1.10
C GLY A 22 -2.60 25.63 2.02
N LEU A 23 -3.38 24.56 1.83
CA LEU A 23 -3.33 23.38 2.72
C LEU A 23 -1.96 22.69 2.70
N HIS A 24 -1.35 22.57 1.51
CA HIS A 24 -0.03 21.98 1.31
C HIS A 24 1.10 22.72 2.03
N CYS A 25 0.95 24.03 2.24
CA CYS A 25 1.96 24.91 2.83
C CYS A 25 1.52 25.57 4.14
N TYR A 26 0.49 25.02 4.79
CA TYR A 26 0.00 25.53 6.06
C TYR A 26 1.13 25.44 7.12
N PRO A 27 1.58 26.56 7.69
CA PRO A 27 2.77 26.58 8.55
C PRO A 27 2.54 25.95 9.93
N GLY A 28 1.29 25.62 10.26
CA GLY A 28 0.88 25.36 11.64
C GLY A 28 0.59 26.66 12.41
N THR A 29 0.11 26.50 13.64
CA THR A 29 -0.10 27.60 14.59
C THR A 29 0.66 27.29 15.88
N PRO A 30 1.15 28.31 16.62
CA PRO A 30 1.76 28.12 17.94
C PRO A 30 0.78 27.48 18.94
N GLU A 31 -0.50 27.80 18.83
CA GLU A 31 -1.57 27.21 19.63
C GLU A 31 -2.19 26.03 18.86
N PHE A 32 -2.18 24.85 19.48
CA PHE A 32 -2.85 23.68 18.95
C PHE A 32 -4.36 23.78 19.15
N SER A 33 -5.13 23.62 18.08
CA SER A 33 -6.59 23.72 18.09
C SER A 33 -7.22 22.66 17.18
N ILE A 34 -8.53 22.46 17.32
CA ILE A 34 -9.28 21.62 16.39
C ILE A 34 -9.09 22.05 14.93
N HIS A 35 -9.10 23.36 14.67
CA HIS A 35 -8.90 23.89 13.32
C HIS A 35 -7.50 23.53 12.81
N SER A 36 -6.44 23.82 13.58
CA SER A 36 -5.06 23.56 13.13
C SER A 36 -4.81 22.07 12.84
N GLU A 37 -5.30 21.17 13.70
CA GLU A 37 -5.08 19.74 13.52
C GLU A 37 -5.95 19.15 12.41
N LEU A 38 -7.18 19.61 12.23
CA LEU A 38 -8.00 19.21 11.10
C LEU A 38 -7.41 19.71 9.77
N THR A 39 -6.88 20.93 9.71
CA THR A 39 -6.18 21.43 8.50
C THR A 39 -5.01 20.52 8.12
N LYS A 40 -4.16 20.15 9.10
CA LYS A 40 -3.03 19.22 8.87
C LYS A 40 -3.51 17.85 8.39
N ARG A 41 -4.57 17.32 8.98
CA ARG A 41 -5.15 16.02 8.59
C ARG A 41 -5.74 16.05 7.17
N VAL A 42 -6.44 17.12 6.79
CA VAL A 42 -6.97 17.27 5.42
C VAL A 42 -5.84 17.40 4.42
N SER A 43 -4.80 18.19 4.72
CA SER A 43 -3.60 18.32 3.89
C SER A 43 -2.93 16.95 3.67
N ALA A 44 -2.74 16.18 4.74
CA ALA A 44 -2.19 14.83 4.69
C ALA A 44 -3.00 13.87 3.80
N LEU A 45 -4.33 13.86 3.98
CA LEU A 45 -5.23 13.00 3.19
C LEU A 45 -5.27 13.40 1.71
N LEU A 46 -5.21 14.69 1.42
CA LEU A 46 -5.13 15.21 0.05
C LEU A 46 -3.85 14.73 -0.64
N PHE A 47 -2.71 14.90 0.03
CA PHE A 47 -1.40 14.46 -0.46
C PHE A 47 -1.36 12.94 -0.65
N LYS A 48 -1.88 12.17 0.31
CA LYS A 48 -1.99 10.70 0.19
C LYS A 48 -2.86 10.29 -0.99
N GLY A 49 -4.03 10.89 -1.15
CA GLY A 49 -4.93 10.61 -2.27
C GLY A 49 -4.26 10.85 -3.63
N ASP A 50 -3.45 11.90 -3.74
CA ASP A 50 -2.68 12.20 -4.94
C ASP A 50 -1.70 11.07 -5.28
N LYS A 51 -0.92 10.58 -4.30
CA LYS A 51 0.02 9.47 -4.52
C LYS A 51 -0.67 8.18 -4.88
N GLU A 52 -1.78 7.86 -4.22
CA GLU A 52 -2.53 6.65 -4.53
C GLU A 52 -3.02 6.62 -5.96
N ILE A 53 -3.61 7.73 -6.43
CA ILE A 53 -4.13 7.82 -7.79
C ILE A 53 -2.99 7.83 -8.80
N ALA A 54 -1.89 8.51 -8.51
CA ALA A 54 -0.71 8.57 -9.36
C ALA A 54 -0.09 7.17 -9.54
N LEU A 55 0.18 6.46 -8.44
CA LEU A 55 0.68 5.07 -8.43
C LEU A 55 -0.27 4.13 -9.18
N PHE A 56 -1.57 4.24 -8.92
CA PHE A 56 -2.58 3.38 -9.54
C PHE A 56 -2.67 3.58 -11.06
N THR A 57 -2.57 4.83 -11.52
CA THR A 57 -2.70 5.16 -12.94
C THR A 57 -1.38 5.14 -13.71
N GLY A 58 -0.24 5.03 -13.01
CA GLY A 58 1.08 5.17 -13.58
C GLY A 58 1.36 6.57 -14.14
N ARG A 59 0.66 7.59 -13.62
CA ARG A 59 0.81 9.00 -14.04
C ARG A 59 1.59 9.77 -12.99
N PRO A 60 2.28 10.87 -13.35
CA PRO A 60 2.89 11.75 -12.37
C PRO A 60 1.88 12.27 -11.34
N PRO A 61 2.28 12.46 -10.07
CA PRO A 61 1.44 13.09 -9.07
C PRO A 61 1.20 14.58 -9.37
N ALA A 62 0.08 15.13 -8.92
CA ALA A 62 -0.25 16.54 -9.09
C ALA A 62 0.50 17.46 -8.11
N LEU A 63 0.86 16.96 -6.92
CA LEU A 63 1.53 17.74 -5.88
C LEU A 63 2.78 17.03 -5.37
N THR A 64 3.97 17.40 -5.82
CA THR A 64 5.24 16.84 -5.30
C THR A 64 5.44 17.14 -3.81
N ARG A 65 6.17 16.27 -3.09
CA ARG A 65 6.56 16.51 -1.69
C ARG A 65 7.31 17.83 -1.49
N HIS A 66 7.97 18.35 -2.52
CA HIS A 66 8.72 19.61 -2.44
C HIS A 66 7.85 20.82 -2.10
N TYR A 67 6.55 20.75 -2.39
CA TYR A 67 5.58 21.78 -2.02
C TYR A 67 4.69 21.37 -0.83
N GLN A 68 4.83 20.15 -0.32
CA GLN A 68 4.11 19.68 0.87
C GLN A 68 4.92 20.01 2.13
N THR A 69 4.77 21.24 2.62
CA THR A 69 5.46 21.73 3.83
C THR A 69 4.59 21.75 5.07
N CYS A 70 3.29 21.43 4.94
CA CYS A 70 2.38 21.30 6.08
C CYS A 70 2.89 20.23 7.06
N PRO A 71 3.01 20.54 8.36
CA PRO A 71 3.54 19.61 9.36
C PRO A 71 2.61 18.43 9.61
N LEU A 72 3.16 17.34 10.15
CA LEU A 72 2.39 16.17 10.58
C LEU A 72 1.36 16.59 11.65
N PRO A 73 0.10 16.07 11.59
CA PRO A 73 -0.89 16.31 12.64
C PRO A 73 -0.48 15.63 13.94
N LEU A 74 -0.74 16.20 15.11
CA LEU A 74 -0.41 15.57 16.40
C LEU A 74 -1.18 14.26 16.61
N ASP A 75 -0.55 13.29 17.25
CA ASP A 75 -1.18 11.99 17.56
C ASP A 75 -2.06 12.07 18.82
N ILE A 76 -3.17 12.77 18.70
CA ILE A 76 -4.10 13.04 19.81
C ILE A 76 -5.51 12.58 19.45
N SER A 77 -6.31 12.34 20.49
CA SER A 77 -7.67 11.83 20.34
C SER A 77 -8.63 12.91 19.82
N ASP A 78 -9.64 12.49 19.06
CA ASP A 78 -10.69 13.40 18.57
C ASP A 78 -11.50 14.00 19.74
N ALA A 79 -11.64 13.24 20.83
CA ALA A 79 -12.30 13.72 22.05
C ALA A 79 -11.52 14.86 22.71
N ALA A 80 -10.20 14.75 22.83
CA ALA A 80 -9.37 15.81 23.37
C ALA A 80 -9.40 17.06 22.48
N LEU A 81 -9.34 16.89 21.16
CA LEU A 81 -9.45 18.00 20.21
C LEU A 81 -10.77 18.75 20.27
N LEU A 82 -11.89 18.01 20.42
CA LEU A 82 -13.23 18.59 20.54
C LEU A 82 -13.45 19.27 21.90
N THR A 83 -12.85 18.72 22.96
CA THR A 83 -13.01 19.23 24.33
C THR A 83 -12.14 20.47 24.57
N GLY A 84 -10.92 20.48 24.05
CA GLY A 84 -9.94 21.55 24.30
C GLY A 84 -9.47 21.62 25.77
N GLY A 85 -8.91 22.76 26.13
CA GLY A 85 -8.48 23.07 27.51
C GLY A 85 -7.47 22.07 28.09
N ASP A 86 -7.63 21.76 29.37
CA ASP A 86 -6.70 20.92 30.14
C ASP A 86 -6.54 19.52 29.56
N LEU A 87 -7.61 18.93 28.99
CA LEU A 87 -7.53 17.60 28.39
C LEU A 87 -6.64 17.60 27.15
N LEU A 88 -6.78 18.60 26.29
CA LEU A 88 -5.95 18.76 25.10
C LEU A 88 -4.49 18.98 25.48
N GLN A 89 -4.23 19.90 26.43
CA GLN A 89 -2.86 20.19 26.87
C GLN A 89 -2.21 18.93 27.48
N ARG A 90 -2.93 18.17 28.30
CA ARG A 90 -2.43 16.92 28.87
C ARG A 90 -2.08 15.88 27.81
N GLU A 91 -2.89 15.71 26.76
CA GLU A 91 -2.55 14.78 25.68
C GLU A 91 -1.33 15.25 24.89
N ILE A 92 -1.20 16.56 24.63
CA ILE A 92 -0.03 17.16 23.97
C ILE A 92 1.24 16.90 24.80
N ASP A 93 1.17 17.12 26.12
CA ASP A 93 2.31 16.92 27.03
C ASP A 93 2.71 15.45 27.16
N ASN A 94 1.79 14.52 26.87
CA ASN A 94 2.05 13.07 26.87
C ASN A 94 2.60 12.54 25.54
N LEU A 95 2.87 13.40 24.55
CA LEU A 95 3.47 12.98 23.29
C LEU A 95 4.97 12.68 23.45
N ASP A 96 5.52 11.87 22.55
CA ASP A 96 6.96 11.66 22.44
C ASP A 96 7.65 12.78 21.63
N GLY A 97 8.98 12.71 21.51
CA GLY A 97 9.75 13.71 20.75
C GLY A 97 9.42 13.75 19.24
N ASN A 98 8.70 12.74 18.75
CA ASN A 98 8.21 12.65 17.37
C ASN A 98 6.71 12.93 17.26
N TRP A 99 6.05 13.36 18.35
CA TRP A 99 4.61 13.63 18.41
C TRP A 99 3.70 12.41 18.30
N TRP A 100 4.18 11.23 18.68
CA TRP A 100 3.34 10.03 18.88
C TRP A 100 2.78 9.97 20.29
N ASN A 101 1.58 9.40 20.44
CA ASN A 101 1.05 9.14 21.77
C ASN A 101 1.82 8.00 22.45
N ARG A 102 2.17 8.20 23.73
CA ARG A 102 2.90 7.21 24.54
C ARG A 102 2.03 6.07 25.03
N ASP A 103 0.71 6.26 25.02
CA ASP A 103 -0.27 5.28 25.52
C ASP A 103 -0.48 4.11 24.55
N GLY A 104 0.13 4.15 23.34
CA GLY A 104 -0.04 3.14 22.30
C GLY A 104 -1.47 3.05 21.76
N ARG A 105 -2.27 4.09 21.97
CA ARG A 105 -3.65 4.18 21.50
C ARG A 105 -3.68 4.45 20.01
N LEU A 106 -4.73 3.92 19.36
CA LEU A 106 -4.94 4.15 17.94
C LEU A 106 -5.97 5.26 17.76
N HIS A 107 -5.51 6.42 17.33
CA HIS A 107 -6.33 7.57 16.96
C HIS A 107 -6.46 7.68 15.44
N SER A 108 -7.44 8.44 14.98
CA SER A 108 -7.56 8.82 13.57
C SER A 108 -6.30 9.56 13.10
N ALA A 109 -5.75 10.44 13.94
CA ALA A 109 -4.46 11.09 13.72
C ALA A 109 -3.31 10.10 13.53
N THR A 110 -3.23 9.04 14.34
CA THR A 110 -2.18 8.03 14.25
C THR A 110 -2.05 7.48 12.84
N LEU A 111 -3.19 7.09 12.25
CA LEU A 111 -3.27 6.57 10.89
C LEU A 111 -2.92 7.64 9.86
N ILE A 112 -3.46 8.85 9.98
CA ILE A 112 -3.23 9.93 9.01
C ILE A 112 -1.76 10.38 9.00
N ARG A 113 -1.11 10.42 10.18
CA ARG A 113 0.33 10.69 10.31
C ARG A 113 1.15 9.67 9.52
N ASN A 114 0.88 8.38 9.74
CA ASN A 114 1.50 7.30 9.00
C ASN A 114 1.33 7.48 7.49
N LEU A 115 0.08 7.64 7.05
CA LEU A 115 -0.26 7.75 5.64
C LEU A 115 0.51 8.88 4.96
N LEU A 116 0.67 10.03 5.61
CA LEU A 116 1.49 11.12 5.08
C LEU A 116 2.98 10.75 4.97
N MET A 117 3.57 10.17 6.03
CA MET A 117 4.98 9.77 6.00
C MET A 117 5.27 8.76 4.89
N VAL A 118 4.42 7.75 4.72
CA VAL A 118 4.54 6.75 3.65
C VAL A 118 4.29 7.39 2.27
N SER A 119 3.33 8.31 2.16
CA SER A 119 3.05 9.01 0.89
C SER A 119 4.25 9.86 0.43
N ILE A 120 5.01 10.44 1.36
CA ILE A 120 6.25 11.16 1.02
C ILE A 120 7.27 10.20 0.41
N VAL A 121 7.39 8.99 0.96
CA VAL A 121 8.26 7.95 0.39
C VAL A 121 7.77 7.51 -0.98
N HIS A 122 6.45 7.29 -1.15
CA HIS A 122 5.88 6.95 -2.45
C HIS A 122 6.15 8.03 -3.50
N ASP A 123 6.06 9.32 -3.15
CA ASP A 123 6.43 10.41 -4.05
C ASP A 123 7.88 10.30 -4.53
N GLU A 124 8.82 10.03 -3.61
CA GLU A 124 10.23 9.82 -3.94
C GLU A 124 10.44 8.58 -4.82
N VAL A 125 9.74 7.48 -4.55
CA VAL A 125 9.76 6.26 -5.38
C VAL A 125 9.26 6.57 -6.78
N MET A 126 8.18 7.34 -6.91
CA MET A 126 7.64 7.75 -8.20
C MET A 126 8.60 8.63 -9.00
N GLU A 127 9.36 9.51 -8.35
CA GLU A 127 10.42 10.27 -9.02
C GLU A 127 11.46 9.35 -9.65
N LEU A 128 11.80 8.22 -9.01
CA LEU A 128 12.71 7.24 -9.60
C LEU A 128 12.13 6.53 -10.83
N PHE A 129 10.81 6.31 -10.86
CA PHE A 129 10.14 5.71 -12.03
C PHE A 129 9.92 6.69 -13.18
N VAL A 130 9.62 7.96 -12.88
CA VAL A 130 9.22 8.98 -13.87
C VAL A 130 10.39 9.79 -14.40
N ALA A 131 11.48 9.94 -13.62
CA ALA A 131 12.68 10.66 -14.08
C ALA A 131 13.23 10.00 -15.35
N ASN A 132 12.99 10.67 -16.49
CA ASN A 132 13.36 10.18 -17.80
C ASN A 132 14.89 10.08 -17.91
N ASN A 133 15.37 8.89 -18.29
CA ASN A 133 16.78 8.53 -18.39
C ASN A 133 17.53 9.47 -19.37
N GLY A 134 18.27 10.43 -18.85
CA GLY A 134 19.25 11.22 -19.61
C GLY A 134 20.68 10.90 -19.24
N GLU A 135 21.02 10.92 -17.94
CA GLU A 135 22.41 10.76 -17.47
C GLU A 135 22.52 10.55 -15.95
N GLN A 136 21.42 10.66 -15.19
CA GLN A 136 21.43 10.33 -13.76
C GLN A 136 21.08 8.86 -13.60
N THR A 137 22.13 8.05 -13.45
CA THR A 137 22.03 6.71 -12.87
C THR A 137 21.10 6.78 -11.68
N ILE A 138 19.97 6.06 -11.68
CA ILE A 138 19.22 5.83 -10.44
C ILE A 138 20.20 5.11 -9.52
N HIS A 139 20.82 5.85 -8.61
CA HIS A 139 21.88 5.33 -7.78
C HIS A 139 21.28 4.26 -6.89
N LYS A 140 21.88 3.06 -6.92
CA LYS A 140 21.54 1.96 -6.00
C LYS A 140 21.42 2.47 -4.56
N GLU A 141 22.30 3.40 -4.16
CA GLU A 141 22.28 4.10 -2.88
C GLU A 141 20.95 4.79 -2.56
N ARG A 142 20.29 5.41 -3.55
CA ARG A 142 18.99 6.07 -3.33
C ARG A 142 17.89 5.05 -3.07
N VAL A 143 17.90 3.92 -3.79
CA VAL A 143 16.96 2.81 -3.57
C VAL A 143 17.16 2.23 -2.18
N GLU A 144 18.40 1.94 -1.79
CA GLU A 144 18.74 1.44 -0.44
C GLU A 144 18.37 2.43 0.66
N ALA A 145 18.63 3.73 0.46
CA ALA A 145 18.24 4.77 1.40
C ALA A 145 16.70 4.83 1.60
N LEU A 146 15.92 4.66 0.53
CA LEU A 146 14.46 4.62 0.63
C LEU A 146 13.96 3.35 1.32
N LYS A 147 14.59 2.18 1.08
CA LYS A 147 14.30 0.95 1.83
C LYS A 147 14.54 1.16 3.33
N GLY A 148 15.70 1.73 3.69
CA GLY A 148 16.04 2.06 5.07
C GLY A 148 15.05 3.03 5.72
N LYS A 149 14.76 4.15 5.04
CA LYS A 149 13.76 5.14 5.50
C LYS A 149 12.39 4.52 5.74
N THR A 150 11.95 3.63 4.85
CA THR A 150 10.65 2.95 4.98
C THR A 150 10.64 2.02 6.20
N ALA A 151 11.72 1.27 6.43
CA ALA A 151 11.88 0.42 7.61
C ALA A 151 11.92 1.23 8.91
N GLU A 152 12.63 2.36 8.93
CA GLU A 152 12.68 3.27 10.08
C GLU A 152 11.29 3.84 10.41
N ILE A 153 10.56 4.31 9.40
CA ILE A 153 9.17 4.76 9.57
C ILE A 153 8.34 3.63 10.19
N TYR A 154 8.38 2.42 9.61
CA TYR A 154 7.64 1.25 10.10
C TYR A 154 7.98 0.87 11.54
N GLN A 155 9.26 0.89 11.91
CA GLN A 155 9.74 0.55 13.26
C GLN A 155 9.43 1.63 14.30
N SER A 156 9.36 2.90 13.89
CA SER A 156 9.03 4.04 14.77
C SER A 156 7.58 4.02 15.26
N MET A 157 6.69 3.29 14.58
CA MET A 157 5.29 3.21 14.96
C MET A 157 5.11 2.43 16.26
N PRO A 158 4.21 2.86 17.17
CA PRO A 158 3.83 2.07 18.33
C PRO A 158 3.29 0.67 17.98
N SER A 159 3.05 -0.15 19.01
CA SER A 159 2.76 -1.59 18.89
C SER A 159 1.54 -1.98 18.04
N PHE A 160 0.71 -1.03 17.61
CA PHE A 160 -0.40 -1.27 16.67
C PHE A 160 0.04 -1.70 15.26
N ARG A 161 1.34 -1.62 14.92
CA ARG A 161 1.88 -2.14 13.65
C ARG A 161 1.81 -3.67 13.51
N ASN A 162 1.68 -4.39 14.61
CA ASN A 162 1.73 -5.86 14.60
C ASN A 162 0.44 -6.41 13.97
N PHE A 163 0.57 -7.00 12.77
CA PHE A 163 -0.51 -7.73 12.12
C PHE A 163 -0.52 -9.18 12.61
N ASP A 164 -1.55 -9.54 13.38
CA ASP A 164 -1.78 -10.88 13.92
C ASP A 164 -3.04 -11.48 13.31
N LYS A 165 -2.89 -12.44 12.39
CA LYS A 165 -4.00 -13.07 11.67
C LYS A 165 -4.88 -13.87 12.62
N GLU A 166 -4.26 -14.63 13.51
CA GLU A 166 -4.91 -15.50 14.47
C GLU A 166 -5.71 -14.68 15.49
N GLY A 167 -5.09 -13.63 16.04
CA GLY A 167 -5.74 -12.69 16.95
C GLY A 167 -6.94 -11.98 16.32
N LEU A 168 -6.86 -11.64 15.03
CA LEU A 168 -7.96 -10.99 14.31
C LEU A 168 -9.21 -11.88 14.21
N VAL A 169 -9.00 -13.17 13.89
CA VAL A 169 -10.11 -14.14 13.75
C VAL A 169 -10.68 -14.51 15.11
N ALA A 170 -9.83 -14.62 16.13
CA ALA A 170 -10.24 -15.01 17.48
C ALA A 170 -10.95 -13.90 18.26
N SER A 171 -10.61 -12.62 18.02
CA SER A 171 -11.18 -11.52 18.79
C SER A 171 -12.67 -11.33 18.50
N LEU A 172 -13.47 -11.14 19.57
CA LEU A 172 -14.87 -10.71 19.48
C LEU A 172 -15.02 -9.19 19.69
N ASN A 173 -13.94 -8.49 20.05
CA ASN A 173 -13.96 -7.07 20.37
C ASN A 173 -13.73 -6.25 19.10
N ALA A 174 -14.71 -5.40 18.76
CA ALA A 174 -14.65 -4.54 17.58
C ALA A 174 -13.44 -3.59 17.58
N SER A 175 -13.02 -3.09 18.75
CA SER A 175 -11.86 -2.20 18.89
C SER A 175 -10.54 -2.94 18.63
N GLU A 176 -10.42 -4.18 19.12
CA GLU A 176 -9.25 -5.02 18.85
C GLU A 176 -9.18 -5.42 17.38
N LYS A 177 -10.30 -5.82 16.78
CA LYS A 177 -10.39 -6.07 15.34
C LYS A 177 -9.94 -4.85 14.55
N TRP A 178 -10.48 -3.67 14.85
CA TRP A 178 -10.09 -2.43 14.20
C TRP A 178 -8.58 -2.15 14.30
N ARG A 179 -7.99 -2.34 15.48
CA ARG A 179 -6.54 -2.17 15.67
C ARG A 179 -5.73 -3.10 14.77
N VAL A 180 -6.10 -4.38 14.69
CA VAL A 180 -5.39 -5.35 13.85
C VAL A 180 -5.60 -5.07 12.36
N LEU A 181 -6.79 -4.60 11.95
CA LEU A 181 -7.05 -4.16 10.58
C LEU A 181 -6.20 -2.96 10.17
N VAL A 182 -6.01 -2.01 11.08
CA VAL A 182 -5.09 -0.90 10.85
C VAL A 182 -3.65 -1.40 10.78
N GLY A 183 -3.22 -2.27 11.70
CA GLY A 183 -1.90 -2.91 11.64
C GLY A 183 -1.66 -3.60 10.29
N ALA A 184 -2.66 -4.31 9.77
CA ALA A 184 -2.59 -4.93 8.45
C ALA A 184 -2.45 -3.91 7.31
N HIS A 185 -3.20 -2.81 7.36
CA HIS A 185 -3.11 -1.76 6.36
C HIS A 185 -1.73 -1.10 6.35
N LEU A 186 -1.19 -0.78 7.52
CA LEU A 186 0.15 -0.24 7.70
C LEU A 186 1.22 -1.19 7.15
N HIS A 187 1.05 -2.48 7.41
CA HIS A 187 1.95 -3.51 6.92
C HIS A 187 1.87 -3.68 5.40
N LEU A 188 0.67 -3.63 4.81
CA LEU A 188 0.48 -3.64 3.35
C LEU A 188 1.14 -2.43 2.68
N ASP A 189 1.05 -1.24 3.27
CA ASP A 189 1.72 -0.02 2.78
C ASP A 189 3.25 -0.15 2.84
N TYR A 190 3.78 -0.68 3.95
CA TYR A 190 5.20 -1.00 4.08
C TYR A 190 5.66 -1.97 2.98
N LEU A 191 4.95 -3.10 2.83
CA LEU A 191 5.28 -4.11 1.82
C LEU A 191 5.16 -3.56 0.39
N ARG A 192 4.20 -2.67 0.12
CA ARG A 192 4.04 -2.04 -1.20
C ARG A 192 5.25 -1.20 -1.60
N VAL A 193 5.71 -0.33 -0.69
CA VAL A 193 6.92 0.48 -0.95
C VAL A 193 8.12 -0.42 -1.23
N HIS A 194 8.30 -1.47 -0.42
CA HIS A 194 9.37 -2.44 -0.65
C HIS A 194 9.20 -3.20 -1.97
N LEU A 195 7.99 -3.60 -2.34
CA LEU A 195 7.71 -4.26 -3.62
C LEU A 195 8.14 -3.38 -4.80
N ASP A 196 7.78 -2.10 -4.77
CA ASP A 196 8.13 -1.14 -5.82
C ASP A 196 9.65 -0.92 -5.92
N LEU A 197 10.33 -0.78 -4.77
CA LEU A 197 11.78 -0.60 -4.71
C LEU A 197 12.55 -1.85 -5.16
N GLU A 198 12.15 -3.04 -4.71
CA GLU A 198 12.75 -4.33 -5.14
C GLU A 198 12.51 -4.57 -6.63
N ARG A 199 11.32 -4.22 -7.12
CA ARG A 199 11.03 -4.28 -8.55
C ARG A 199 11.97 -3.36 -9.33
N LEU A 200 12.16 -2.13 -8.87
CA LEU A 200 13.10 -1.20 -9.50
C LEU A 200 14.54 -1.73 -9.47
N SER A 201 15.01 -2.23 -8.33
CA SER A 201 16.35 -2.84 -8.20
C SER A 201 16.56 -4.00 -9.18
N THR A 202 15.58 -4.90 -9.29
CA THR A 202 15.68 -6.07 -10.18
C THR A 202 15.63 -5.69 -11.66
N GLU A 203 14.79 -4.72 -12.04
CA GLU A 203 14.72 -4.19 -13.41
C GLU A 203 16.04 -3.49 -13.83
N ARG A 204 16.80 -2.96 -12.88
CA ARG A 204 18.12 -2.33 -13.09
C ARG A 204 19.32 -3.27 -12.90
N GLY A 205 19.08 -4.52 -12.52
CA GLY A 205 20.13 -5.53 -12.32
C GLY A 205 20.94 -5.38 -11.03
N TYR A 206 20.44 -4.65 -10.04
CA TYR A 206 21.12 -4.45 -8.75
C TYR A 206 20.96 -5.62 -7.78
N GLU A 207 19.86 -6.37 -7.90
CA GLU A 207 19.45 -7.43 -6.97
C GLU A 207 18.79 -8.60 -7.72
N SER A 208 18.71 -9.75 -7.04
CA SER A 208 17.96 -10.92 -7.52
C SER A 208 16.45 -10.76 -7.28
N LYS A 209 15.63 -11.56 -7.96
CA LYS A 209 14.17 -11.55 -7.77
C LYS A 209 13.68 -12.23 -6.50
N GLU A 210 14.58 -12.72 -5.65
CA GLU A 210 14.22 -13.51 -4.45
C GLU A 210 13.38 -12.69 -3.49
N LYS A 211 13.86 -11.50 -3.10
CA LYS A 211 13.13 -10.64 -2.16
C LYS A 211 11.84 -10.10 -2.75
N LEU A 212 11.86 -9.77 -4.05
CA LEU A 212 10.67 -9.37 -4.80
C LEU A 212 9.57 -10.45 -4.77
N HIS A 213 9.95 -11.73 -4.96
CA HIS A 213 9.02 -12.85 -4.89
C HIS A 213 8.51 -13.09 -3.47
N GLU A 214 9.36 -12.95 -2.45
CA GLU A 214 8.97 -13.06 -1.04
C GLU A 214 7.89 -12.05 -0.68
N ILE A 215 8.13 -10.76 -0.96
CA ILE A 215 7.18 -9.67 -0.68
C ILE A 215 5.88 -9.87 -1.47
N ALA A 216 5.97 -10.24 -2.76
CA ALA A 216 4.77 -10.48 -3.58
C ALA A 216 3.92 -11.64 -3.03
N ARG A 217 4.55 -12.70 -2.50
CA ARG A 217 3.85 -13.82 -1.85
C ARG A 217 3.16 -13.36 -0.57
N GLU A 218 3.88 -12.66 0.30
CA GLU A 218 3.33 -12.16 1.56
C GLU A 218 2.13 -11.24 1.33
N LEU A 219 2.25 -10.29 0.38
CA LEU A 219 1.14 -9.43 -0.03
C LEU A 219 -0.07 -10.25 -0.46
N VAL A 220 0.10 -11.19 -1.40
CA VAL A 220 -1.01 -12.03 -1.88
C VAL A 220 -1.63 -12.85 -0.76
N GLU A 221 -0.82 -13.41 0.15
CA GLU A 221 -1.30 -14.19 1.29
C GLU A 221 -2.19 -13.33 2.22
N ILE A 222 -1.78 -12.09 2.52
CA ILE A 222 -2.57 -11.15 3.32
C ILE A 222 -3.89 -10.84 2.63
N ILE A 223 -3.87 -10.56 1.31
CA ILE A 223 -5.09 -10.28 0.54
C ILE A 223 -6.05 -11.48 0.54
N VAL A 224 -5.52 -12.68 0.31
CA VAL A 224 -6.30 -13.93 0.31
C VAL A 224 -6.90 -14.19 1.69
N PHE A 225 -6.16 -13.92 2.76
CA PHE A 225 -6.66 -14.02 4.13
C PHE A 225 -7.86 -13.09 4.36
N PHE A 226 -7.74 -11.81 4.02
CA PHE A 226 -8.86 -10.87 4.15
C PHE A 226 -10.06 -11.25 3.32
N TRP A 227 -9.83 -11.77 2.11
CA TRP A 227 -10.90 -12.24 1.25
C TRP A 227 -11.65 -13.44 1.85
N ARG A 228 -10.93 -14.38 2.47
CA ARG A 228 -11.52 -15.57 3.12
C ARG A 228 -12.30 -15.21 4.37
N GLU A 229 -11.77 -14.30 5.18
CA GLU A 229 -12.37 -13.90 6.45
C GLU A 229 -13.36 -12.73 6.31
N ARG A 230 -13.70 -12.34 5.08
CA ARG A 230 -14.51 -11.15 4.79
C ARG A 230 -15.86 -11.09 5.49
N ASP A 231 -16.48 -12.24 5.72
CA ASP A 231 -17.81 -12.34 6.34
C ASP A 231 -17.73 -12.47 7.87
N ARG A 232 -16.52 -12.72 8.42
CA ARG A 232 -16.28 -13.00 9.85
C ARG A 232 -15.56 -11.87 10.58
N VAL A 233 -14.63 -11.23 9.89
CA VAL A 233 -13.72 -10.24 10.46
C VAL A 233 -14.17 -8.81 10.15
N LEU A 234 -14.80 -8.62 9.00
CA LEU A 234 -15.02 -7.30 8.42
C LEU A 234 -16.51 -7.02 8.29
N ASP A 235 -16.94 -5.88 8.82
CA ASP A 235 -18.26 -5.35 8.52
C ASP A 235 -18.32 -4.94 7.02
N LYS A 236 -19.52 -4.74 6.46
CA LYS A 236 -19.74 -4.48 5.01
C LYS A 236 -18.99 -3.26 4.42
N GLN A 237 -18.26 -2.49 5.22
CA GLN A 237 -17.64 -1.21 4.88
C GLN A 237 -16.14 -1.28 4.55
N TYR A 238 -15.48 -2.44 4.63
CA TYR A 238 -14.05 -2.52 4.32
C TYR A 238 -13.78 -2.42 2.81
N ASN A 239 -12.81 -1.58 2.41
CA ASN A 239 -12.55 -1.27 1.00
C ASN A 239 -11.68 -2.34 0.32
N TYR A 240 -12.28 -3.51 0.08
CA TYR A 240 -11.66 -4.63 -0.64
C TYR A 240 -11.18 -4.26 -2.03
N ASP A 241 -11.90 -3.38 -2.72
CA ASP A 241 -11.54 -2.91 -4.06
C ASP A 241 -10.21 -2.14 -4.02
N PHE A 242 -9.99 -1.26 -3.05
CA PHE A 242 -8.70 -0.60 -2.91
C PHE A 242 -7.59 -1.61 -2.59
N MET A 243 -7.84 -2.54 -1.67
CA MET A 243 -6.84 -3.50 -1.23
C MET A 243 -6.38 -4.42 -2.36
N ILE A 244 -7.32 -4.98 -3.13
CA ILE A 244 -7.00 -5.83 -4.27
C ILE A 244 -6.30 -5.05 -5.37
N MET A 245 -6.69 -3.80 -5.60
CA MET A 245 -6.17 -3.02 -6.72
C MET A 245 -4.77 -2.45 -6.44
N SER A 246 -4.53 -2.01 -5.20
CA SER A 246 -3.28 -1.37 -4.79
C SER A 246 -2.19 -2.37 -4.41
N TYR A 247 -2.56 -3.50 -3.79
CA TYR A 247 -1.59 -4.48 -3.29
C TYR A 247 -1.70 -5.83 -3.99
N GLY A 248 -2.93 -6.33 -4.18
CA GLY A 248 -3.18 -7.66 -4.72
C GLY A 248 -2.75 -7.82 -6.18
N MET A 249 -3.19 -6.92 -7.06
CA MET A 249 -2.92 -7.02 -8.49
C MET A 249 -1.43 -6.89 -8.86
N PRO A 250 -0.66 -5.90 -8.36
CA PRO A 250 0.76 -5.81 -8.68
C PRO A 250 1.52 -7.07 -8.26
N SER A 251 1.28 -7.54 -7.04
CA SER A 251 1.90 -8.75 -6.46
C SER A 251 1.53 -10.01 -7.24
N THR A 252 0.25 -10.17 -7.56
CA THR A 252 -0.26 -11.26 -8.40
C THR A 252 0.43 -11.28 -9.77
N GLY A 253 0.62 -10.12 -10.40
CA GLY A 253 1.31 -10.01 -11.68
C GLY A 253 2.77 -10.47 -11.61
N ILE A 254 3.48 -10.13 -10.53
CA ILE A 254 4.86 -10.58 -10.28
C ILE A 254 4.91 -12.10 -10.13
N LEU A 255 4.02 -12.68 -9.31
CA LEU A 255 3.97 -14.14 -9.12
C LEU A 255 3.58 -14.87 -10.41
N CYS A 256 2.65 -14.34 -11.19
CA CYS A 256 2.29 -14.88 -12.51
C CYS A 256 3.49 -14.91 -13.46
N ALA A 257 4.27 -13.83 -13.52
CA ALA A 257 5.45 -13.75 -14.37
C ALA A 257 6.57 -14.71 -13.90
N GLY A 258 6.78 -14.80 -12.59
CA GLY A 258 7.75 -15.73 -11.98
C GLY A 258 7.37 -17.19 -12.25
N LEU A 259 6.10 -17.55 -12.03
CA LEU A 259 5.59 -18.90 -12.25
C LEU A 259 5.68 -19.29 -13.73
N LEU A 260 5.27 -18.39 -14.63
CA LEU A 260 5.37 -18.63 -16.07
C LEU A 260 6.82 -18.87 -16.52
N LYS A 261 7.77 -18.07 -16.01
CA LYS A 261 9.21 -18.28 -16.31
C LYS A 261 9.70 -19.62 -15.79
N GLN A 262 9.30 -20.00 -14.58
CA GLN A 262 9.66 -21.29 -13.97
C GLN A 262 9.10 -22.48 -14.76
N THR A 263 7.88 -22.37 -15.29
CA THR A 263 7.26 -23.43 -16.11
C THR A 263 7.89 -23.52 -17.51
N GLN A 264 8.10 -22.38 -18.18
CA GLN A 264 8.58 -22.38 -19.57
C GLN A 264 10.09 -22.61 -19.70
N TYR A 265 10.87 -22.15 -18.72
CA TYR A 265 12.33 -22.17 -18.76
C TYR A 265 12.91 -22.67 -17.43
N PRO A 266 12.60 -23.90 -17.00
CA PRO A 266 12.99 -24.41 -15.68
C PRO A 266 14.51 -24.39 -15.46
N SER A 267 15.30 -24.60 -16.51
CA SER A 267 16.77 -24.57 -16.46
C SER A 267 17.36 -23.15 -16.31
N GLN A 268 16.57 -22.10 -16.54
CA GLN A 268 17.02 -20.70 -16.41
C GLN A 268 16.65 -20.08 -15.05
N VAL A 269 15.98 -20.84 -14.16
CA VAL A 269 15.58 -20.36 -12.84
C VAL A 269 16.47 -21.03 -11.77
N PRO A 270 17.38 -20.25 -11.13
CA PRO A 270 18.20 -20.76 -10.05
C PRO A 270 17.34 -21.34 -8.91
N PRO A 271 17.80 -22.38 -8.19
CA PRO A 271 17.04 -22.98 -7.09
C PRO A 271 16.57 -21.97 -6.03
N SER A 272 17.39 -20.97 -5.71
CA SER A 272 17.06 -19.91 -4.74
C SER A 272 15.92 -18.98 -5.20
N MET A 273 15.67 -18.90 -6.51
CA MET A 273 14.62 -18.07 -7.11
C MET A 273 13.33 -18.84 -7.43
N LYS A 274 13.31 -20.16 -7.17
CA LYS A 274 12.13 -20.99 -7.47
C LYS A 274 10.99 -20.63 -6.52
N LEU A 275 9.84 -20.36 -7.10
CA LEU A 275 8.59 -20.18 -6.38
C LEU A 275 8.06 -21.53 -5.90
N PRO A 276 7.49 -21.61 -4.68
CA PRO A 276 6.80 -22.79 -4.21
C PRO A 276 5.51 -22.99 -5.02
N THR A 277 5.58 -23.81 -6.06
CA THR A 277 4.52 -23.96 -7.08
C THR A 277 3.15 -24.22 -6.48
N SER A 278 3.04 -25.15 -5.53
CA SER A 278 1.75 -25.53 -4.92
C SER A 278 1.09 -24.36 -4.21
N GLU A 279 1.83 -23.65 -3.36
CA GLU A 279 1.32 -22.50 -2.62
C GLU A 279 0.95 -21.35 -3.56
N VAL A 280 1.83 -21.02 -4.51
CA VAL A 280 1.57 -19.92 -5.46
C VAL A 280 0.35 -20.23 -6.33
N VAL A 281 0.21 -21.46 -6.82
CA VAL A 281 -0.99 -21.88 -7.55
C VAL A 281 -2.26 -21.71 -6.70
N GLN A 282 -2.24 -22.19 -5.46
CA GLN A 282 -3.42 -22.08 -4.58
C GLN A 282 -3.81 -20.63 -4.32
N ASN A 283 -2.82 -19.78 -4.00
CA ASN A 283 -3.04 -18.36 -3.76
C ASN A 283 -3.52 -17.63 -5.03
N LEU A 284 -2.93 -17.91 -6.19
CA LEU A 284 -3.38 -17.38 -7.48
C LEU A 284 -4.82 -17.81 -7.80
N SER A 285 -5.18 -19.06 -7.50
CA SER A 285 -6.54 -19.57 -7.72
C SER A 285 -7.56 -18.86 -6.84
N LEU A 286 -7.21 -18.60 -5.57
CA LEU A 286 -8.04 -17.81 -4.65
C LEU A 286 -8.15 -16.34 -5.08
N MET A 287 -7.05 -15.74 -5.54
CA MET A 287 -7.04 -14.39 -6.11
C MET A 287 -7.90 -14.28 -7.36
N MET A 288 -7.88 -15.29 -8.24
CA MET A 288 -8.77 -15.34 -9.40
C MET A 288 -10.24 -15.30 -8.97
N GLY A 289 -10.62 -16.13 -7.99
CA GLY A 289 -11.98 -16.12 -7.44
C GLY A 289 -12.36 -14.77 -6.82
N PHE A 290 -11.43 -14.10 -6.14
CA PHE A 290 -11.66 -12.77 -5.60
C PHE A 290 -11.88 -11.73 -6.72
N LEU A 291 -11.02 -11.71 -7.74
CA LEU A 291 -11.15 -10.79 -8.88
C LEU A 291 -12.46 -11.01 -9.66
N GLU A 292 -12.93 -12.26 -9.74
CA GLU A 292 -14.19 -12.62 -10.40
C GLU A 292 -15.43 -12.21 -9.59
N TRP A 293 -15.31 -12.13 -8.26
CA TRP A 293 -16.40 -11.70 -7.39
C TRP A 293 -16.71 -10.20 -7.47
N VAL A 294 -15.77 -9.38 -7.93
CA VAL A 294 -15.95 -7.93 -8.06
C VAL A 294 -17.22 -7.62 -8.87
N ARG A 295 -18.08 -6.75 -8.34
CA ARG A 295 -19.40 -6.48 -8.93
C ARG A 295 -19.28 -5.83 -10.31
N PRO A 296 -20.14 -6.17 -11.30
CA PRO A 296 -20.11 -5.58 -12.63
C PRO A 296 -20.17 -4.04 -12.69
N HIS A 297 -20.82 -3.43 -11.70
CA HIS A 297 -20.97 -1.97 -11.59
C HIS A 297 -19.76 -1.27 -10.94
N ALA A 298 -18.80 -2.01 -10.39
CA ALA A 298 -17.61 -1.44 -9.80
C ALA A 298 -16.70 -0.84 -10.89
N GLY A 299 -16.09 0.31 -10.61
CA GLY A 299 -15.19 0.97 -11.56
C GLY A 299 -13.96 0.12 -11.93
N SER A 300 -13.54 -0.75 -11.02
CA SER A 300 -12.43 -1.71 -11.16
C SER A 300 -12.80 -2.97 -11.94
N TYR A 301 -14.09 -3.26 -12.16
CA TYR A 301 -14.58 -4.55 -12.69
C TYR A 301 -13.82 -5.02 -13.94
N LYS A 302 -13.73 -4.16 -14.96
CA LYS A 302 -13.06 -4.52 -16.22
C LYS A 302 -11.58 -4.86 -16.04
N LEU A 303 -10.91 -4.22 -15.08
CA LEU A 303 -9.51 -4.47 -14.79
C LEU A 303 -9.35 -5.78 -14.00
N CYS A 304 -10.19 -6.02 -12.99
CA CYS A 304 -10.21 -7.27 -12.25
C CYS A 304 -10.47 -8.48 -13.17
N GLN A 305 -11.46 -8.38 -14.07
CA GLN A 305 -11.77 -9.45 -15.04
C GLN A 305 -10.63 -9.72 -16.03
N ARG A 306 -9.85 -8.69 -16.39
CA ARG A 306 -8.66 -8.89 -17.23
C ARG A 306 -7.56 -9.61 -16.45
N MET A 307 -7.32 -9.22 -15.20
CA MET A 307 -6.34 -9.88 -14.35
C MET A 307 -6.72 -11.34 -14.08
N ALA A 308 -8.00 -11.63 -13.79
CA ALA A 308 -8.49 -13.01 -13.63
C ALA A 308 -8.20 -13.88 -14.87
N LYS A 309 -8.38 -13.34 -16.08
CA LYS A 309 -8.03 -14.03 -17.34
C LYS A 309 -6.52 -14.26 -17.48
N VAL A 310 -5.68 -13.34 -17.01
CA VAL A 310 -4.22 -13.51 -17.01
C VAL A 310 -3.83 -14.64 -16.06
N ILE A 311 -4.36 -14.64 -14.84
CA ILE A 311 -4.11 -15.71 -13.86
C ILE A 311 -4.51 -17.06 -14.46
N ARG A 312 -5.74 -17.16 -15.00
CA ARG A 312 -6.25 -18.39 -15.62
C ARG A 312 -5.29 -18.93 -16.68
N ARG A 313 -4.84 -18.10 -17.62
CA ARG A 313 -3.88 -18.52 -18.66
C ARG A 313 -2.54 -18.99 -18.10
N VAL A 314 -2.06 -18.37 -17.02
CA VAL A 314 -0.80 -18.78 -16.38
C VAL A 314 -0.98 -20.13 -15.68
N LEU A 315 -2.10 -20.34 -15.00
CA LEU A 315 -2.44 -21.61 -14.37
C LEU A 315 -2.63 -22.71 -15.42
N ASP A 316 -3.40 -22.46 -16.48
CA ASP A 316 -3.62 -23.42 -17.58
C ASP A 316 -2.29 -23.90 -18.17
N ARG A 317 -1.37 -22.98 -18.47
CA ARG A 317 -0.02 -23.34 -18.97
C ARG A 317 0.84 -24.08 -17.97
N GLY A 318 0.60 -23.90 -16.67
CA GLY A 318 1.27 -24.65 -15.61
C GLY A 318 0.77 -26.07 -15.46
N PHE A 319 -0.45 -26.37 -15.93
CA PHE A 319 -1.12 -27.65 -15.80
C PHE A 319 -1.39 -28.38 -17.12
N GLU A 320 -1.17 -27.73 -18.27
CA GLU A 320 -1.14 -28.41 -19.56
C GLU A 320 -0.02 -29.46 -19.53
N PRO A 321 -0.32 -30.75 -19.75
CA PRO A 321 0.73 -31.76 -19.85
C PRO A 321 1.62 -31.37 -21.02
N THR A 322 2.92 -31.25 -20.77
CA THR A 322 3.90 -31.34 -21.84
C THR A 322 3.62 -32.67 -22.53
N LEU A 323 3.01 -32.60 -23.72
CA LEU A 323 3.09 -33.69 -24.67
C LEU A 323 4.58 -33.79 -25.00
N GLU A 324 5.32 -34.51 -24.16
CA GLU A 324 6.57 -35.12 -24.59
C GLU A 324 6.18 -35.89 -25.84
N LEU A 325 6.71 -35.40 -26.96
CA LEU A 325 6.69 -36.10 -28.22
C LEU A 325 7.08 -37.54 -27.93
N MET A 326 6.10 -38.43 -28.00
CA MET A 326 6.34 -39.84 -28.28
C MET A 326 6.92 -39.91 -29.69
N ASP A 327 8.18 -39.49 -29.83
CA ASP A 327 8.97 -39.85 -30.98
C ASP A 327 9.64 -41.19 -30.64
N THR A 328 9.03 -42.19 -31.28
CA THR A 328 9.41 -43.59 -31.49
C THR A 328 10.89 -43.85 -31.74
#